data_AF-A0ABC8M6A5-F1
#
_entry.id   AF-A0ABC8M6A5-F1
#
_cell.length_a   1.000
_cell.length_b   1.000
_cell.length_c   1.000
_cell.angle_alpha   90.00
_cell.angle_beta   90.00
_cell.angle_gamma   90.00
#
_symmetry.space_group_name_H-M   'P 1'
#
loop_
_entity.id
_entity.type
_entity.pdbx_description
1 polymer ?
#
loop_
_entity_poly.entity_id
_entity_poly.type
_entity_poly.pdbx_seq_one_letter_code
_entity_poly.pdbx_strand_id
1 'polypeptide(L)'
;MEASVVTEYDSYSERKAFDETKAGVKGLFDAHVTEIPRIFHDPVGTWDDKKPPVSASEFSIPIIDFTGVKKDAASREAVVKKVKDAAEKWGFFQVINHGVPLTVLEEIKDGVCRFHEEDIEVKKSYFSRDFSEKFVYHSNFNLYSSASLNWRDTFGIYLDPYPPKAEELPESCRDGVLEYSKHVMSLGDLLFELLSEALGLSPGFLKSKGCMKGVLMLSHYYPPCPQPDLTLGTSKHSDNSFLTILLQDQIGGLQVLHQDCWADVTSTPGALVINIGDFLQAKLKNI
;
A
#
# COMPACT_ATOMS: atom_id res chain seq x y z
N MET A 1 19.92 33.06 -35.38
CA MET A 1 18.79 32.33 -34.78
C MET A 1 19.17 30.87 -34.80
N GLU A 2 19.78 30.37 -33.74
CA GLU A 2 20.02 28.93 -33.58
C GLU A 2 18.71 28.30 -33.16
N ALA A 3 18.17 27.44 -34.01
CA ALA A 3 17.05 26.58 -33.66
C ALA A 3 17.54 25.61 -32.57
N SER A 4 17.02 25.75 -31.35
CA SER A 4 17.23 24.75 -30.30
C SER A 4 16.69 23.43 -30.83
N VAL A 5 17.59 22.48 -31.10
CA VAL A 5 17.22 21.09 -31.38
C VAL A 5 16.59 20.58 -30.09
N VAL A 6 15.25 20.51 -30.07
CA VAL A 6 14.55 19.78 -29.02
C VAL A 6 14.87 18.31 -29.28
N THR A 7 15.91 17.80 -28.62
CA THR A 7 16.20 16.37 -28.62
C THR A 7 14.98 15.67 -28.05
N GLU A 8 14.31 14.88 -28.90
CA GLU A 8 13.16 14.07 -28.53
C GLU A 8 13.57 13.17 -27.35
N TYR A 9 12.84 13.26 -26.26
CA TYR A 9 13.16 12.56 -25.03
C TYR A 9 12.85 11.06 -25.18
N ASP A 10 13.89 10.23 -25.29
CA ASP A 10 13.76 8.77 -25.37
C ASP A 10 13.56 8.16 -23.97
N SER A 11 12.31 8.22 -23.51
CA SER A 11 11.93 7.65 -22.21
C SER A 11 12.12 6.13 -22.12
N TYR A 12 12.08 5.41 -23.24
CA TYR A 12 12.21 3.96 -23.24
C TYR A 12 13.65 3.55 -22.89
N SER A 13 14.63 4.16 -23.53
CA SER A 13 16.04 3.89 -23.23
C SER A 13 16.42 4.26 -21.80
N GLU A 14 15.90 5.36 -21.25
CA GLU A 14 16.14 5.74 -19.84
C GLU A 14 15.49 4.74 -18.87
N ARG A 15 14.25 4.29 -19.13
CA ARG A 15 13.58 3.25 -18.33
C ARG A 15 14.36 1.94 -18.35
N LYS A 16 14.83 1.53 -19.53
CA LYS A 16 15.61 0.31 -19.70
C LYS A 16 16.94 0.39 -18.94
N ALA A 17 17.67 1.50 -19.06
CA ALA A 17 18.91 1.71 -18.32
C ALA A 17 18.70 1.67 -16.80
N PHE A 18 17.62 2.27 -16.30
CA PHE A 18 17.22 2.19 -14.90
C PHE A 18 16.92 0.75 -14.46
N ASP A 19 16.11 0.00 -15.22
CA ASP A 19 15.74 -1.40 -14.93
C ASP A 19 16.97 -2.32 -14.90
N GLU A 20 17.89 -2.14 -15.85
CA GLU A 20 19.12 -2.93 -15.97
C GLU A 20 20.05 -2.77 -14.77
N THR A 21 19.97 -1.65 -14.04
CA THR A 21 20.74 -1.48 -12.79
C THR A 21 20.29 -2.46 -11.71
N LYS A 22 19.01 -2.84 -11.72
CA LYS A 22 18.33 -3.63 -10.67
C LYS A 22 18.49 -3.05 -9.26
N ALA A 23 18.92 -1.80 -9.16
CA ALA A 23 19.23 -1.13 -7.90
C ALA A 23 17.98 -0.48 -7.29
N GLY A 24 16.99 -0.16 -8.13
CA GLY A 24 15.79 0.57 -7.74
C GLY A 24 16.07 2.04 -7.45
N VAL A 25 15.05 2.72 -6.92
CA VAL A 25 15.12 4.12 -6.49
C VAL A 25 16.10 4.29 -5.33
N LYS A 26 16.22 3.30 -4.44
CA LYS A 26 17.21 3.28 -3.37
C LYS A 26 18.64 3.37 -3.92
N GLY A 27 18.93 2.72 -5.06
CA GLY A 27 20.22 2.85 -5.73
C GLY A 27 20.52 4.28 -6.22
N LEU A 28 19.49 4.99 -6.71
CA LEU A 28 19.63 6.41 -7.08
C LEU A 28 19.89 7.28 -5.85
N PHE A 29 19.17 7.02 -4.75
CA PHE A 29 19.39 7.70 -3.49
C PHE A 29 20.81 7.47 -2.94
N ASP A 30 21.28 6.23 -2.93
CA ASP A 30 22.63 5.87 -2.46
C ASP A 30 23.74 6.46 -3.35
N ALA A 31 23.44 6.73 -4.62
CA ALA A 31 24.31 7.46 -5.54
C ALA A 31 24.30 8.99 -5.31
N HIS A 32 23.53 9.48 -4.34
CA HIS A 32 23.42 10.89 -3.96
C HIS A 32 23.03 11.80 -5.13
N VAL A 33 22.08 11.34 -5.97
CA VAL A 33 21.56 12.17 -7.06
C VAL A 33 20.90 13.43 -6.51
N THR A 34 21.13 14.56 -7.18
CA THR A 34 20.53 15.87 -6.84
C THR A 34 19.38 16.23 -7.77
N GLU A 35 19.34 15.63 -8.96
CA GLU A 35 18.24 15.71 -9.92
C GLU A 35 17.68 14.31 -10.17
N ILE A 36 16.35 14.17 -10.13
CA ILE A 36 15.71 12.88 -10.40
C ILE A 36 15.58 12.66 -11.91
N PRO A 37 15.77 11.42 -12.40
CA PRO A 37 15.57 11.05 -13.80
C PRO A 37 14.19 11.48 -14.35
N ARG A 38 14.11 11.87 -15.63
CA ARG A 38 12.87 12.40 -16.21
C ARG A 38 11.76 11.35 -16.28
N ILE A 39 12.10 10.07 -16.22
CA ILE A 39 11.13 8.97 -16.09
C ILE A 39 10.27 9.05 -14.82
N PHE A 40 10.71 9.76 -13.77
CA PHE A 40 9.95 9.98 -12.53
C PHE A 40 9.15 11.27 -12.53
N HIS A 41 9.34 12.15 -13.53
CA HIS A 41 8.66 13.43 -13.59
C HIS A 41 7.19 13.19 -13.90
N ASP A 42 6.32 13.49 -12.93
CA ASP A 42 4.89 13.48 -13.18
C ASP A 42 4.51 14.66 -14.07
N PRO A 43 3.62 14.50 -15.07
CA PRO A 43 3.33 15.57 -16.01
C PRO A 43 2.76 16.81 -15.31
N VAL A 44 3.42 17.97 -15.48
CA VAL A 44 3.02 19.23 -14.87
C VAL A 44 1.54 19.55 -15.16
N GLY A 45 0.73 19.74 -14.10
CA GLY A 45 -0.70 20.08 -14.18
C GLY A 45 -1.68 18.92 -13.99
N THR A 46 -1.21 17.72 -13.65
CA THR A 46 -2.06 16.56 -13.27
C THR A 46 -2.51 16.58 -11.80
N TRP A 47 -1.84 17.37 -10.94
CA TRP A 47 -2.10 17.40 -9.51
C TRP A 47 -3.27 18.34 -9.21
N ASP A 48 -4.47 17.79 -9.07
CA ASP A 48 -5.61 18.53 -8.52
C ASP A 48 -5.41 18.62 -7.00
N ASP A 49 -4.51 19.50 -6.56
CA ASP A 49 -4.06 19.67 -5.15
C ASP A 49 -5.09 20.40 -4.28
N LYS A 50 -6.39 20.26 -4.59
CA LYS A 50 -7.45 20.83 -3.77
C LYS A 50 -7.36 20.22 -2.38
N LYS A 51 -6.85 21.02 -1.45
CA LYS A 51 -6.84 20.68 -0.03
C LYS A 51 -8.20 20.99 0.58
N PRO A 52 -8.65 20.23 1.58
CA PRO A 52 -9.90 20.52 2.26
C PRO A 52 -9.89 21.92 2.90
N PRO A 53 -11.08 22.54 3.09
CA PRO A 53 -11.19 23.79 3.83
C PRO A 53 -10.59 23.64 5.24
N VAL A 54 -10.00 24.73 5.74
CA VAL A 54 -9.04 24.82 6.88
C VAL A 54 -9.45 24.14 8.20
N SER A 55 -10.69 23.68 8.37
CA SER A 55 -11.09 22.81 9.50
C SER A 55 -10.70 21.35 9.26
N ALA A 56 -9.39 21.08 9.23
CA ALA A 56 -8.81 19.75 9.01
C ALA A 56 -9.29 18.67 10.00
N SER A 57 -9.89 19.04 11.14
CA SER A 57 -10.45 18.09 12.11
C SER A 57 -11.71 17.36 11.64
N GLU A 58 -12.47 17.92 10.69
CA GLU A 58 -13.67 17.27 10.13
C GLU A 58 -13.39 16.48 8.85
N PHE A 59 -12.21 16.67 8.25
CA PHE A 59 -11.83 16.05 6.98
C PHE A 59 -10.77 14.96 7.17
N SER A 60 -10.99 14.08 8.15
CA SER A 60 -10.13 12.94 8.44
C SER A 60 -10.89 11.64 8.30
N ILE A 61 -10.22 10.58 7.84
CA ILE A 61 -10.84 9.26 7.79
C ILE A 61 -11.25 8.79 9.21
N PRO A 62 -12.39 8.09 9.37
CA PRO A 62 -12.85 7.65 10.68
C PRO A 62 -11.85 6.71 11.37
N ILE A 63 -11.72 6.82 12.70
CA ILE A 63 -10.97 5.86 13.53
C ILE A 63 -11.96 4.97 14.28
N ILE A 64 -11.84 3.65 14.13
CA ILE A 64 -12.74 2.67 14.71
C ILE A 64 -12.01 1.81 15.73
N ASP A 65 -12.47 1.86 16.97
CA ASP A 65 -11.95 1.04 18.06
C ASP A 65 -12.57 -0.37 18.04
N PHE A 66 -11.74 -1.40 17.92
CA PHE A 66 -12.14 -2.80 17.90
C PHE A 66 -12.13 -3.46 19.30
N THR A 67 -11.93 -2.67 20.37
CA THR A 67 -12.05 -3.16 21.74
C THR A 67 -13.41 -3.85 21.95
N GLY A 68 -13.38 -5.10 22.43
CA GLY A 68 -14.61 -5.85 22.74
C GLY A 68 -15.34 -6.45 21.53
N VAL A 69 -14.90 -6.20 20.28
CA VAL A 69 -15.60 -6.66 19.06
C VAL A 69 -15.79 -8.19 18.98
N LYS A 70 -14.89 -8.95 19.63
CA LYS A 70 -14.96 -10.42 19.74
C LYS A 70 -15.59 -10.91 21.05
N LYS A 71 -15.90 -10.03 22.00
CA LYS A 71 -16.29 -10.38 23.38
C LYS A 71 -17.78 -10.19 23.65
N ASP A 72 -18.40 -9.16 23.12
CA ASP A 72 -19.81 -8.85 23.38
C ASP A 72 -20.56 -8.37 22.13
N ALA A 73 -21.84 -8.74 22.06
CA ALA A 73 -22.67 -8.49 20.88
C ALA A 73 -22.97 -7.00 20.67
N ALA A 74 -23.11 -6.22 21.74
CA ALA A 74 -23.40 -4.79 21.66
C ALA A 74 -22.21 -4.00 21.08
N SER A 75 -20.99 -4.29 21.53
CA SER A 75 -19.75 -3.73 20.96
C SER A 75 -19.59 -4.14 19.51
N ARG A 76 -19.88 -5.40 19.16
CA ARG A 76 -19.82 -5.84 17.76
C ARG A 76 -20.81 -5.07 16.89
N GLU A 77 -22.07 -4.96 17.30
CA GLU A 77 -23.10 -4.21 16.55
C GLU A 77 -22.71 -2.74 16.35
N ALA A 78 -22.18 -2.10 17.41
CA ALA A 78 -21.68 -0.73 17.32
C ALA A 78 -20.50 -0.59 16.35
N VAL A 79 -19.57 -1.54 16.35
CA VAL A 79 -18.45 -1.58 15.39
C VAL A 79 -18.96 -1.79 13.96
N VAL A 80 -19.87 -2.73 13.74
CA VAL A 80 -20.48 -2.99 12.41
C VAL A 80 -21.12 -1.72 11.85
N LYS A 81 -21.86 -0.97 12.67
CA LYS A 81 -22.45 0.31 12.25
C LYS A 81 -21.39 1.34 11.83
N LYS A 82 -20.31 1.48 12.61
CA LYS A 82 -19.20 2.40 12.29
C LYS A 82 -18.47 1.98 11.01
N VAL A 83 -18.21 0.69 10.84
CA VAL A 83 -17.57 0.12 9.64
C VAL A 83 -18.44 0.39 8.42
N LYS A 84 -19.75 0.19 8.52
CA LYS A 84 -20.70 0.53 7.45
C LYS A 84 -20.62 2.00 7.07
N ASP A 85 -20.78 2.89 8.04
CA ASP A 85 -20.78 4.34 7.82
C ASP A 85 -19.46 4.82 7.19
N ALA A 86 -18.33 4.28 7.62
CA ALA A 86 -17.02 4.63 7.08
C ALA A 86 -16.79 4.08 5.66
N ALA A 87 -17.15 2.82 5.42
CA ALA A 87 -17.05 2.21 4.10
C ALA A 87 -17.94 2.92 3.06
N GLU A 88 -19.15 3.33 3.42
CA GLU A 88 -20.08 4.01 2.50
C GLU A 88 -19.68 5.46 2.22
N LYS A 89 -19.24 6.20 3.25
CA LYS A 89 -18.95 7.63 3.10
C LYS A 89 -17.53 7.90 2.61
N TRP A 90 -16.56 7.17 3.13
CA TRP A 90 -15.14 7.41 2.86
C TRP A 90 -14.51 6.34 1.98
N GLY A 91 -14.94 5.09 2.10
CA GLY A 91 -14.21 3.94 1.55
C GLY A 91 -12.88 3.67 2.28
N PHE A 92 -12.57 4.43 3.33
CA PHE A 92 -11.36 4.36 4.15
C PHE A 92 -11.71 4.53 5.63
N PHE A 93 -10.94 3.87 6.51
CA PHE A 93 -10.96 4.10 7.96
C PHE A 93 -9.69 3.56 8.61
N GLN A 94 -9.32 4.07 9.79
CA GLN A 94 -8.30 3.46 10.63
C GLN A 94 -8.95 2.53 11.65
N VAL A 95 -8.24 1.46 12.02
CA VAL A 95 -8.62 0.59 13.13
C VAL A 95 -7.56 0.63 14.21
N ILE A 96 -8.01 0.67 15.48
CA ILE A 96 -7.16 0.54 16.68
C ILE A 96 -7.70 -0.61 17.55
N ASN A 97 -6.86 -1.13 18.44
CA ASN A 97 -7.20 -2.28 19.29
C ASN A 97 -7.67 -3.50 18.47
N HIS A 98 -7.13 -3.67 17.26
CA HIS A 98 -7.47 -4.75 16.31
C HIS A 98 -6.90 -6.12 16.71
N GLY A 99 -6.04 -6.17 17.74
CA GLY A 99 -5.51 -7.40 18.32
C GLY A 99 -4.20 -7.90 17.72
N VAL A 100 -3.61 -7.19 16.76
CA VAL A 100 -2.24 -7.48 16.29
C VAL A 100 -1.25 -6.83 17.28
N PRO A 101 -0.29 -7.57 17.85
CA PRO A 101 0.65 -7.01 18.81
C PRO A 101 1.51 -5.91 18.19
N LEU A 102 1.75 -4.82 18.94
CA LEU A 102 2.60 -3.71 18.46
C LEU A 102 4.00 -4.18 18.08
N THR A 103 4.57 -5.13 18.83
CA THR A 103 5.88 -5.73 18.52
C THR A 103 5.90 -6.41 17.15
N VAL A 104 4.78 -6.98 16.71
CA VAL A 104 4.67 -7.60 15.37
C VAL A 104 4.61 -6.53 14.29
N LEU A 105 3.91 -5.41 14.54
CA LEU A 105 3.87 -4.27 13.62
C LEU A 105 5.23 -3.59 13.46
N GLU A 106 5.97 -3.41 14.57
CA GLU A 106 7.32 -2.85 14.51
C GLU A 106 8.29 -3.81 13.80
N GLU A 107 8.25 -5.11 14.13
CA GLU A 107 9.16 -6.09 13.54
C GLU A 107 9.00 -6.22 12.02
N ILE A 108 7.77 -6.17 11.49
CA ILE A 108 7.59 -6.19 10.03
C ILE A 108 8.13 -4.91 9.39
N LYS A 109 7.90 -3.73 9.97
CA LYS A 109 8.43 -2.46 9.45
C LYS A 109 9.96 -2.49 9.43
N ASP A 110 10.56 -2.91 10.54
CA ASP A 110 12.02 -3.03 10.64
C ASP A 110 12.54 -4.07 9.64
N GLY A 111 11.85 -5.20 9.45
CA GLY A 111 12.20 -6.21 8.46
C GLY A 111 12.17 -5.68 7.02
N VAL A 112 11.15 -4.90 6.66
CA VAL A 112 11.06 -4.22 5.36
C VAL A 112 12.24 -3.27 5.18
N CYS A 113 12.51 -2.42 6.17
CA CYS A 113 13.64 -1.50 6.15
C CYS A 113 14.98 -2.24 6.00
N ARG A 114 15.21 -3.30 6.81
CA ARG A 114 16.44 -4.11 6.75
C ARG A 114 16.64 -4.67 5.36
N PHE A 115 15.62 -5.26 4.73
CA PHE A 115 15.73 -5.78 3.36
C PHE A 115 16.11 -4.69 2.35
N HIS A 116 15.45 -3.53 2.39
CA HIS A 116 15.73 -2.44 1.45
C HIS A 116 17.10 -1.76 1.69
N GLU A 117 17.62 -1.82 2.91
CA GLU A 117 18.96 -1.34 3.30
C GLU A 117 20.07 -2.38 3.14
N GLU A 118 19.75 -3.61 2.70
CA GLU A 118 20.77 -4.62 2.42
C GLU A 118 21.71 -4.21 1.27
N ASP A 119 22.83 -4.95 1.18
CA ASP A 119 23.73 -4.88 0.06
C ASP A 119 22.99 -5.07 -1.27
N ILE A 120 23.37 -4.26 -2.26
CA ILE A 120 22.72 -4.24 -3.56
C ILE A 120 22.76 -5.61 -4.25
N GLU A 121 23.84 -6.39 -4.09
CA GLU A 121 23.96 -7.70 -4.74
C GLU A 121 23.01 -8.73 -4.13
N VAL A 122 22.69 -8.61 -2.83
CA VAL A 122 21.65 -9.45 -2.20
C VAL A 122 20.27 -9.07 -2.77
N LYS A 123 19.91 -7.78 -2.78
CA LYS A 123 18.63 -7.33 -3.33
C LYS A 123 18.46 -7.69 -4.81
N LYS A 124 19.52 -7.58 -5.62
CA LYS A 124 19.54 -7.97 -7.04
C LYS A 124 19.21 -9.43 -7.26
N SER A 125 19.53 -10.32 -6.32
CA SER A 125 19.20 -11.74 -6.44
C SER A 125 17.69 -12.01 -6.39
N TYR A 126 16.92 -11.10 -5.77
CA TYR A 126 15.45 -11.13 -5.72
C TYR A 126 14.79 -10.22 -6.76
N PHE A 127 15.58 -9.49 -7.56
CA PHE A 127 15.05 -8.58 -8.56
C PHE A 127 14.49 -9.36 -9.75
N SER A 128 13.18 -9.29 -9.95
CA SER A 128 12.51 -9.97 -11.05
C SER A 128 11.39 -9.11 -11.64
N ARG A 129 11.12 -9.35 -12.92
CA ARG A 129 9.94 -8.84 -13.63
C ARG A 129 8.90 -9.94 -13.86
N ASP A 130 9.20 -11.16 -13.42
CA ASP A 130 8.26 -12.28 -13.36
C ASP A 130 7.53 -12.25 -12.01
N PHE A 131 6.31 -11.71 -12.03
CA PHE A 131 5.48 -11.60 -10.85
C PHE A 131 4.73 -12.89 -10.49
N SER A 132 5.08 -14.03 -11.09
CA SER A 132 4.60 -15.35 -10.66
C SER A 132 5.46 -15.98 -9.55
N GLU A 133 6.65 -15.42 -9.30
CA GLU A 133 7.51 -15.85 -8.20
C GLU A 133 6.88 -15.48 -6.83
N LYS A 134 7.23 -16.25 -5.80
CA LYS A 134 6.64 -16.08 -4.45
C LYS A 134 7.10 -14.81 -3.75
N PHE A 135 8.34 -14.39 -4.00
CA PHE A 135 8.94 -13.15 -3.48
C PHE A 135 9.59 -12.44 -4.66
N VAL A 136 9.20 -11.19 -4.91
CA VAL A 136 9.75 -10.40 -6.02
C VAL A 136 10.10 -9.00 -5.54
N TYR A 137 11.36 -8.63 -5.66
CA TYR A 137 11.82 -7.25 -5.50
C TYR A 137 11.79 -6.53 -6.86
N HIS A 138 11.29 -5.30 -6.87
CA HIS A 138 11.23 -4.44 -8.06
C HIS A 138 11.04 -2.98 -7.64
N SER A 139 11.18 -2.04 -8.58
CA SER A 139 10.86 -0.63 -8.29
C SER A 139 9.41 -0.27 -8.63
N ASN A 140 9.01 -0.48 -9.89
CA ASN A 140 7.69 -0.08 -10.40
C ASN A 140 7.05 -1.20 -11.23
N PHE A 141 5.89 -1.72 -10.82
CA PHE A 141 5.21 -2.81 -11.55
C PHE A 141 4.91 -2.46 -13.01
N ASN A 142 4.51 -1.23 -13.32
CA ASN A 142 4.15 -0.75 -14.66
C ASN A 142 5.30 0.04 -15.35
N LEU A 143 6.55 -0.41 -15.16
CA LEU A 143 7.75 0.32 -15.61
C LEU A 143 7.71 0.76 -17.08
N TYR A 144 7.18 -0.05 -17.98
CA TYR A 144 7.20 0.21 -19.43
C TYR A 144 5.86 0.72 -20.01
N SER A 145 4.82 0.86 -19.18
CA SER A 145 3.47 1.25 -19.64
C SER A 145 2.91 2.48 -18.94
N SER A 146 3.56 2.96 -17.89
CA SER A 146 3.18 4.16 -17.14
C SER A 146 3.66 5.45 -17.82
N ALA A 147 2.89 6.53 -17.66
CA ALA A 147 3.30 7.86 -18.12
C ALA A 147 4.54 8.36 -17.35
N SER A 148 4.53 8.18 -16.03
CA SER A 148 5.59 8.52 -15.08
C SER A 148 5.81 7.34 -14.12
N LEU A 149 7.03 7.19 -13.62
CA LEU A 149 7.38 6.22 -12.58
C LEU A 149 7.18 6.83 -11.20
N ASN A 150 6.92 5.95 -10.22
CA ASN A 150 6.84 6.34 -8.83
C ASN A 150 8.21 6.29 -8.15
N TRP A 151 8.47 7.24 -7.25
CA TRP A 151 9.68 7.29 -6.43
C TRP A 151 9.57 6.32 -5.24
N ARG A 152 9.60 5.01 -5.56
CA ARG A 152 9.58 3.93 -4.58
C ARG A 152 10.28 2.67 -5.08
N ASP A 153 10.65 1.83 -4.13
CA ASP A 153 10.92 0.42 -4.36
C ASP A 153 9.88 -0.45 -3.66
N THR A 154 9.74 -1.69 -4.10
CA THR A 154 8.72 -2.62 -3.59
C THR A 154 9.23 -4.05 -3.62
N PHE A 155 8.98 -4.81 -2.57
CA PHE A 155 8.90 -6.25 -2.70
C PHE A 155 7.47 -6.75 -2.50
N GLY A 156 7.10 -7.76 -3.27
CA GLY A 156 5.79 -8.41 -3.23
C GLY A 156 5.89 -9.85 -2.76
N ILE A 157 4.89 -10.30 -1.98
CA ILE A 157 4.79 -11.67 -1.47
C ILE A 157 3.36 -12.18 -1.63
N TYR A 158 3.20 -13.31 -2.32
CA TYR A 158 1.92 -14.01 -2.36
C TYR A 158 1.73 -14.86 -1.09
N LEU A 159 0.79 -14.46 -0.24
CA LEU A 159 0.44 -15.17 1.00
C LEU A 159 -0.67 -16.22 0.80
N ASP A 160 -1.44 -16.10 -0.29
CA ASP A 160 -2.46 -17.07 -0.71
C ASP A 160 -2.48 -17.12 -2.25
N PRO A 161 -2.64 -18.30 -2.90
CA PRO A 161 -2.95 -19.61 -2.31
C PRO A 161 -1.74 -20.42 -1.79
N TYR A 162 -0.51 -20.02 -2.14
CA TYR A 162 0.70 -20.77 -1.81
C TYR A 162 1.69 -19.87 -1.06
N PRO A 163 1.53 -19.70 0.27
CA PRO A 163 2.45 -18.88 1.05
C PRO A 163 3.90 -19.41 0.94
N PRO A 164 4.90 -18.52 0.97
CA PRO A 164 6.30 -18.93 0.95
C PRO A 164 6.68 -19.68 2.22
N LYS A 165 7.59 -20.63 2.06
CA LYS A 165 8.32 -21.25 3.18
C LYS A 165 9.35 -20.26 3.71
N ALA A 166 9.79 -20.47 4.94
CA ALA A 166 10.79 -19.62 5.60
C ALA A 166 12.07 -19.47 4.74
N GLU A 167 12.55 -20.55 4.13
CA GLU A 167 13.77 -20.57 3.32
C GLU A 167 13.63 -19.84 1.98
N GLU A 168 12.40 -19.56 1.55
CA GLU A 168 12.09 -18.82 0.32
C GLU A 168 12.04 -17.29 0.56
N LEU A 169 12.15 -16.86 1.82
CA LEU A 169 12.15 -15.44 2.22
C LEU A 169 13.58 -14.95 2.55
N PRO A 170 13.90 -13.69 2.21
CA PRO A 170 15.13 -13.05 2.67
C PRO A 170 15.24 -13.07 4.19
N GLU A 171 16.44 -13.36 4.71
CA GLU A 171 16.66 -13.49 6.15
C GLU A 171 16.32 -12.20 6.92
N SER A 172 16.57 -11.04 6.33
CA SER A 172 16.30 -9.72 6.92
C SER A 172 14.84 -9.47 7.29
N CYS A 173 13.89 -10.02 6.54
CA CYS A 173 12.46 -9.77 6.72
C CYS A 173 11.63 -11.03 7.03
N ARG A 174 12.24 -12.22 6.97
CA ARG A 174 11.59 -13.53 7.13
C ARG A 174 10.67 -13.60 8.35
N ASP A 175 11.21 -13.36 9.54
CA ASP A 175 10.46 -13.57 10.79
C ASP A 175 9.30 -12.56 10.91
N GLY A 176 9.55 -11.29 10.56
CA GLY A 176 8.53 -10.26 10.49
C GLY A 176 7.39 -10.61 9.53
N VAL A 177 7.71 -11.08 8.32
CA VAL A 177 6.71 -11.48 7.31
C VAL A 177 5.88 -12.67 7.81
N LEU A 178 6.54 -13.71 8.33
CA LEU A 178 5.87 -14.93 8.77
C LEU A 178 4.94 -14.67 9.96
N GLU A 179 5.35 -13.82 10.91
CA GLU A 179 4.49 -13.53 12.06
C GLU A 179 3.39 -12.53 11.71
N TYR A 180 3.71 -11.44 11.01
CA TYR A 180 2.73 -10.44 10.58
C TYR A 180 1.62 -11.04 9.72
N SER A 181 1.96 -11.90 8.75
CA SER A 181 0.98 -12.54 7.88
C SER A 181 -0.07 -13.33 8.66
N LYS A 182 0.29 -14.10 9.69
CA LYS A 182 -0.68 -14.84 10.52
C LYS A 182 -1.71 -13.91 11.16
N HIS A 183 -1.23 -12.81 11.75
CA HIS A 183 -2.08 -11.84 12.44
C HIS A 183 -2.98 -11.07 11.48
N VAL A 184 -2.44 -10.64 10.34
CA VAL A 184 -3.20 -9.90 9.31
C VAL A 184 -4.24 -10.79 8.63
N MET A 185 -3.95 -12.07 8.41
CA MET A 185 -4.95 -13.01 7.87
C MET A 185 -6.14 -13.18 8.84
N SER A 186 -5.88 -13.27 10.16
CA SER A 186 -6.94 -13.32 11.17
C SER A 186 -7.72 -12.01 11.27
N LEU A 187 -7.05 -10.86 11.12
CA LEU A 187 -7.71 -9.56 11.09
C LEU A 187 -8.56 -9.40 9.82
N GLY A 188 -8.06 -9.84 8.67
CA GLY A 188 -8.79 -9.86 7.41
C GLY A 188 -10.08 -10.68 7.54
N ASP A 189 -10.02 -11.87 8.14
CA ASP A 189 -11.19 -12.70 8.44
C ASP A 189 -12.25 -11.91 9.22
N LEU A 190 -11.84 -11.25 10.31
CA LEU A 190 -12.74 -10.42 11.11
C LEU A 190 -13.33 -9.26 10.31
N LEU A 191 -12.52 -8.56 9.51
CA LEU A 191 -12.98 -7.42 8.71
C LEU A 191 -14.03 -7.86 7.68
N PHE A 192 -13.84 -9.01 7.02
CA PHE A 192 -14.83 -9.55 6.08
C PHE A 192 -16.12 -9.99 6.78
N GLU A 193 -16.05 -10.48 8.02
CA GLU A 193 -17.25 -10.74 8.81
C GLU A 193 -18.03 -9.46 9.12
N LEU A 194 -17.34 -8.44 9.62
CA LEU A 194 -17.94 -7.14 9.95
C LEU A 194 -18.54 -6.46 8.72
N LEU A 195 -17.87 -6.56 7.56
CA LEU A 195 -18.39 -6.06 6.29
C LEU A 195 -19.60 -6.86 5.81
N SER A 196 -19.63 -8.18 6.01
CA SER A 196 -20.81 -8.99 5.68
C SER A 196 -22.01 -8.58 6.53
N GLU A 197 -21.81 -8.37 7.83
CA GLU A 197 -22.86 -7.91 8.75
C GLU A 197 -23.32 -6.47 8.44
N ALA A 198 -22.40 -5.59 8.05
CA ALA A 198 -22.72 -4.22 7.62
C ALA A 198 -23.68 -4.19 6.41
N LEU A 199 -23.59 -5.22 5.56
CA LEU A 199 -24.47 -5.44 4.42
C LEU A 199 -25.79 -6.14 4.80
N GLY A 200 -26.01 -6.48 6.07
CA GLY A 200 -27.17 -7.23 6.54
C GLY A 200 -27.12 -8.72 6.19
N LEU A 201 -25.92 -9.25 5.90
CA LEU A 201 -25.70 -10.65 5.53
C LEU A 201 -25.15 -11.44 6.73
N SER A 202 -25.09 -12.77 6.57
CA SER A 202 -24.42 -13.60 7.58
C SER A 202 -22.92 -13.30 7.63
N PRO A 203 -22.26 -13.36 8.81
CA PRO A 203 -20.85 -13.01 8.97
C PRO A 203 -19.92 -13.74 7.98
N GLY A 204 -20.21 -15.01 7.69
CA GLY A 204 -19.40 -15.82 6.76
C GLY A 204 -19.64 -15.56 5.26
N PHE A 205 -20.54 -14.64 4.87
CA PHE A 205 -20.99 -14.52 3.49
C PHE A 205 -19.85 -14.17 2.53
N LEU A 206 -19.10 -13.08 2.76
CA LEU A 206 -18.04 -12.66 1.84
C LEU A 206 -16.91 -13.71 1.75
N LYS A 207 -16.55 -14.32 2.89
CA LYS A 207 -15.59 -15.43 2.93
C LYS A 207 -16.05 -16.63 2.11
N SER A 208 -17.32 -17.03 2.23
CA SER A 208 -17.90 -18.14 1.44
C SER A 208 -17.89 -17.88 -0.07
N LYS A 209 -17.86 -16.60 -0.48
CA LYS A 209 -17.77 -16.18 -1.89
C LYS A 209 -16.33 -16.06 -2.39
N GLY A 210 -15.34 -16.42 -1.57
CA GLY A 210 -13.93 -16.39 -1.96
C GLY A 210 -13.31 -14.99 -1.99
N CYS A 211 -13.94 -13.99 -1.36
CA CYS A 211 -13.41 -12.61 -1.31
C CYS A 211 -12.06 -12.47 -0.57
N MET A 212 -11.64 -13.53 0.14
CA MET A 212 -10.37 -13.60 0.87
C MET A 212 -9.27 -14.36 0.13
N LYS A 213 -9.54 -14.86 -1.09
CA LYS A 213 -8.54 -15.56 -1.90
C LYS A 213 -7.65 -14.56 -2.62
N GLY A 214 -6.40 -14.95 -2.87
CA GLY A 214 -5.42 -14.14 -3.60
C GLY A 214 -4.89 -12.99 -2.75
N VAL A 215 -4.20 -13.33 -1.67
CA VAL A 215 -3.62 -12.34 -0.75
C VAL A 215 -2.21 -12.01 -1.23
N LEU A 216 -2.02 -10.75 -1.61
CA LEU A 216 -0.72 -10.18 -1.98
C LEU A 216 -0.32 -9.15 -0.93
N MET A 217 0.86 -9.32 -0.35
CA MET A 217 1.50 -8.33 0.49
C MET A 217 2.49 -7.53 -0.36
N LEU A 218 2.35 -6.21 -0.37
CA LEU A 218 3.30 -5.29 -0.97
C LEU A 218 3.98 -4.50 0.14
N SER A 219 5.31 -4.54 0.15
CA SER A 219 6.13 -3.77 1.09
C SER A 219 6.83 -2.67 0.32
N HIS A 220 6.37 -1.44 0.51
CA HIS A 220 6.87 -0.28 -0.19
C HIS A 220 7.96 0.42 0.63
N TYR A 221 9.02 0.86 -0.04
CA TYR A 221 10.08 1.66 0.53
C TYR A 221 10.22 2.96 -0.27
N TYR A 222 10.19 4.09 0.41
CA TYR A 222 10.19 5.43 -0.18
C TYR A 222 11.46 6.18 0.25
N PRO A 223 12.57 6.07 -0.50
CA PRO A 223 13.78 6.83 -0.19
C PRO A 223 13.51 8.34 -0.26
N PRO A 224 14.22 9.19 0.52
CA PRO A 224 14.11 10.64 0.38
C PRO A 224 14.33 11.08 -1.08
N CYS A 225 13.45 11.96 -1.57
CA CYS A 225 13.54 12.49 -2.92
C CYS A 225 14.17 13.90 -2.89
N PRO A 226 15.19 14.20 -3.73
CA PRO A 226 15.79 15.53 -3.79
C PRO A 226 14.88 16.56 -4.49
N GLN A 227 13.89 16.10 -5.28
CA GLN A 227 12.93 16.95 -5.99
C GLN A 227 11.49 16.42 -5.79
N PRO A 228 10.95 16.47 -4.55
CA PRO A 228 9.67 15.86 -4.21
C PRO A 228 8.49 16.48 -4.99
N ASP A 229 8.59 17.76 -5.38
CA ASP A 229 7.56 18.45 -6.16
C ASP A 229 7.50 18.02 -7.65
N LEU A 230 8.34 17.08 -8.08
CA LEU A 230 8.35 16.55 -9.45
C LEU A 230 7.84 15.11 -9.56
N THR A 231 7.60 14.41 -8.45
CA THR A 231 7.28 12.98 -8.48
C THR A 231 6.34 12.59 -7.36
N LEU A 232 5.83 11.36 -7.40
CA LEU A 232 4.95 10.80 -6.39
C LEU A 232 5.54 9.50 -5.85
N GLY A 233 5.34 9.25 -4.55
CA GLY A 233 5.62 7.93 -3.97
C GLY A 233 4.70 6.87 -4.56
N THR A 234 3.42 7.20 -4.79
CA THR A 234 2.45 6.36 -5.51
C THR A 234 1.48 7.25 -6.27
N SER A 235 1.27 6.99 -7.57
CA SER A 235 0.33 7.73 -8.41
C SER A 235 -1.11 7.55 -7.95
N LYS A 236 -2.00 8.49 -8.29
CA LYS A 236 -3.45 8.38 -8.07
C LYS A 236 -4.00 7.07 -8.64
N HIS A 237 -4.68 6.27 -7.81
CA HIS A 237 -5.31 5.01 -8.21
C HIS A 237 -6.45 4.64 -7.25
N SER A 238 -7.22 3.62 -7.64
CA SER A 238 -8.04 2.79 -6.75
C SER A 238 -7.44 1.39 -6.67
N ASP A 239 -7.69 0.69 -5.57
CA ASP A 239 -7.18 -0.65 -5.37
C ASP A 239 -8.04 -1.69 -6.11
N ASN A 240 -7.40 -2.48 -6.96
CA ASN A 240 -8.01 -3.67 -7.58
C ASN A 240 -8.05 -4.86 -6.60
N SER A 241 -8.61 -4.65 -5.41
CA SER A 241 -8.74 -5.65 -4.34
C SER A 241 -10.19 -5.68 -3.83
N PHE A 242 -10.49 -6.58 -2.89
CA PHE A 242 -11.72 -6.48 -2.10
C PHE A 242 -11.54 -5.51 -0.92
N LEU A 243 -10.38 -5.62 -0.28
CA LEU A 243 -10.03 -4.92 0.95
C LEU A 243 -8.51 -4.83 1.01
N THR A 244 -8.00 -3.68 1.43
CA THR A 244 -6.58 -3.49 1.71
C THR A 244 -6.39 -3.18 3.19
N ILE A 245 -5.34 -3.74 3.79
CA ILE A 245 -4.90 -3.48 5.16
C ILE A 245 -3.50 -2.88 5.08
N LEU A 246 -3.39 -1.60 5.37
CA LEU A 246 -2.15 -0.83 5.25
C LEU A 246 -1.59 -0.51 6.64
N LEU A 247 -0.33 -0.88 6.84
CA LEU A 247 0.49 -0.44 7.97
C LEU A 247 1.42 0.67 7.48
N GLN A 248 1.36 1.84 8.11
CA GLN A 248 2.23 2.98 7.82
C GLN A 248 3.38 3.08 8.82
N ASP A 249 4.44 3.77 8.42
CA ASP A 249 5.44 4.29 9.35
C ASP A 249 4.94 5.56 10.05
N GLN A 250 5.80 6.22 10.83
CA GLN A 250 5.43 7.45 11.56
C GLN A 250 5.55 8.73 10.71
N ILE A 251 6.10 8.64 9.49
CA ILE A 251 6.27 9.79 8.59
C ILE A 251 4.94 10.06 7.86
N GLY A 252 4.25 8.99 7.45
CA GLY A 252 2.96 9.09 6.76
C GLY A 252 3.13 9.33 5.26
N GLY A 253 2.39 10.29 4.70
CA GLY A 253 2.40 10.59 3.25
C GLY A 253 1.27 9.94 2.44
N LEU A 254 0.39 9.16 3.09
CA LEU A 254 -0.85 8.71 2.45
C LEU A 254 -1.81 9.90 2.35
N GLN A 255 -2.35 10.10 1.15
CA GLN A 255 -3.45 11.01 0.88
C GLN A 255 -4.61 10.24 0.27
N VAL A 256 -5.83 10.58 0.69
CA VAL A 256 -7.06 9.99 0.17
C VAL A 256 -7.93 11.06 -0.48
N LEU A 257 -8.47 10.76 -1.65
CA LEU A 257 -9.37 11.69 -2.34
C LEU A 257 -10.80 11.50 -1.80
N HIS A 258 -11.34 12.52 -1.15
CA HIS A 258 -12.71 12.58 -0.67
C HIS A 258 -13.34 13.89 -1.13
N GLN A 259 -14.57 13.87 -1.67
CA GLN A 259 -15.27 15.09 -2.13
C GLN A 259 -14.39 16.05 -2.97
N ASP A 260 -13.67 15.51 -3.95
CA ASP A 260 -12.73 16.24 -4.83
C ASP A 260 -11.58 16.98 -4.11
N CYS A 261 -11.31 16.62 -2.85
CA CYS A 261 -10.20 17.14 -2.06
C CYS A 261 -9.29 16.01 -1.57
N TRP A 262 -7.98 16.22 -1.58
CA TRP A 262 -7.02 15.29 -1.00
C TRP A 262 -6.88 15.52 0.50
N ALA A 263 -7.25 14.51 1.29
CA ALA A 263 -7.11 14.49 2.73
C ALA A 263 -5.82 13.76 3.13
N ASP A 264 -4.97 14.40 3.93
CA ASP A 264 -3.83 13.73 4.55
C ASP A 264 -4.32 12.72 5.60
N VAL A 265 -3.84 11.48 5.54
CA VAL A 265 -4.10 10.48 6.57
C VAL A 265 -3.01 10.55 7.62
N THR A 266 -3.38 11.04 8.81
CA THR A 266 -2.45 11.08 9.95
C THR A 266 -2.06 9.68 10.38
N SER A 267 -0.74 9.43 10.45
CA SER A 267 -0.22 8.18 11.01
C SER A 267 -0.53 8.10 12.50
N THR A 268 -1.40 7.18 12.88
CA THR A 268 -1.76 6.92 14.29
C THR A 268 -0.94 5.73 14.79
N PRO A 269 -0.17 5.86 15.89
CA PRO A 269 0.66 4.77 16.39
C PRO A 269 -0.15 3.48 16.65
N GLY A 270 0.28 2.39 16.02
CA GLY A 270 -0.35 1.09 16.16
C GLY A 270 -1.72 0.97 15.48
N ALA A 271 -2.14 1.94 14.66
CA ALA A 271 -3.33 1.82 13.83
C ALA A 271 -3.01 1.17 12.48
N LEU A 272 -4.02 0.53 11.90
CA LEU A 272 -3.99 0.04 10.52
C LEU A 272 -5.03 0.80 9.71
N VAL A 273 -4.66 1.25 8.52
CA VAL A 273 -5.59 1.87 7.57
C VAL A 273 -6.24 0.77 6.75
N ILE A 274 -7.56 0.83 6.65
CA ILE A 274 -8.37 -0.11 5.89
C ILE A 274 -9.03 0.66 4.75
N ASN A 275 -9.00 0.13 3.54
CA ASN A 275 -9.76 0.67 2.42
C ASN A 275 -10.46 -0.39 1.59
N ILE A 276 -11.60 0.02 1.05
CA ILE A 276 -12.46 -0.79 0.19
C ILE A 276 -11.92 -0.73 -1.23
N GLY A 277 -11.72 -1.90 -1.85
CA GLY A 277 -11.25 -1.99 -3.23
C GLY A 277 -12.38 -2.19 -4.25
N ASP A 278 -12.03 -2.04 -5.52
CA ASP A 278 -12.94 -2.05 -6.66
C ASP A 278 -13.71 -3.38 -6.79
N PHE A 279 -13.11 -4.51 -6.41
CA PHE A 279 -13.78 -5.81 -6.48
C PHE A 279 -14.92 -5.91 -5.47
N LEU A 280 -14.75 -5.36 -4.27
CA LEU A 280 -15.84 -5.33 -3.30
C LEU A 280 -16.95 -4.41 -3.79
N GLN A 281 -16.61 -3.19 -4.25
CA GLN A 281 -17.59 -2.25 -4.78
C GLN A 281 -18.39 -2.83 -5.96
N ALA A 282 -17.72 -3.51 -6.90
CA ALA A 282 -18.38 -4.19 -8.02
C ALA A 282 -19.29 -5.34 -7.55
N LYS A 283 -18.88 -6.08 -6.51
CA LYS A 283 -19.68 -7.16 -5.94
C LYS A 283 -20.93 -6.64 -5.23
N LEU A 284 -20.85 -5.49 -4.56
CA LEU A 284 -22.00 -4.84 -3.90
C LEU A 284 -23.09 -4.44 -4.89
N LYS A 285 -22.76 -4.12 -6.15
CA LYS A 285 -23.75 -3.86 -7.20
C LYS A 285 -24.54 -5.11 -7.61
N ASN A 286 -24.07 -6.30 -7.23
CA ASN A 286 -24.61 -7.60 -7.63
C ASN A 286 -25.14 -8.43 -6.44
N ILE A 287 -25.20 -7.84 -5.25
CA ILE A 287 -25.79 -8.42 -4.03
C ILE A 287 -27.09 -7.67 -3.76
#